data_AF-A0A2N6VR73-F1
#
_entry.id   AF-A0A2N6VR73-F1
#
_cell.length_a   1.000
_cell.length_b   1.000
_cell.length_c   1.000
_cell.angle_alpha   90.00
_cell.angle_beta   90.00
_cell.angle_gamma   90.00
#
_symmetry.space_group_name_H-M   'P 1'
#
loop_
_entity.id
_entity.type
_entity.pdbx_description
1 polymer ?
#
loop_
_entity_poly.entity_id
_entity_poly.type
_entity_poly.pdbx_seq_one_letter_code
_entity_poly.pdbx_strand_id
1 'polypeptide(L)'
;QYVNAKLFDALNGKVFDDPRHRAIHEAMKRAGGVRRGAEDTAGWADAVRESTPDELVPLVSELTMSSLPASNAQGIERYSRGIVARLFDKDMVRISGLLHARLRRTDPSDTATTSELLQQLTLLEQQRVHLRQFM
;
A
#
# COMPACT_ATOMS: atom_id res chain seq x y z
N GLN A 1 13.05 8.94 -9.79
CA GLN A 1 13.13 7.50 -9.45
C GLN A 1 11.68 7.07 -9.34
N TYR A 2 11.23 6.25 -10.29
CA TYR A 2 9.83 5.83 -10.41
C TYR A 2 9.28 5.33 -9.08
N VAL A 3 7.98 5.54 -8.86
CA VAL A 3 7.20 5.01 -7.73
C VAL A 3 7.76 3.65 -7.34
N ASN A 4 8.10 3.47 -6.06
CA ASN A 4 8.73 2.24 -5.60
C ASN A 4 7.68 1.11 -5.67
N ALA A 5 7.63 0.42 -6.81
CA ALA A 5 6.65 -0.63 -7.09
C ALA A 5 6.71 -1.74 -6.04
N LYS A 6 7.91 -2.05 -5.54
CA LYS A 6 8.10 -3.01 -4.44
C LYS A 6 7.38 -2.59 -3.17
N LEU A 7 7.40 -1.30 -2.87
CA LEU A 7 6.67 -0.75 -1.74
C LEU A 7 5.15 -0.90 -1.97
N PHE A 8 4.63 -0.43 -3.10
CA PHE A 8 3.19 -0.59 -3.38
C PHE A 8 2.72 -2.06 -3.31
N ASP A 9 3.45 -2.98 -3.95
CA ASP A 9 3.12 -4.41 -3.96
C ASP A 9 3.19 -5.06 -2.56
N ALA A 10 3.99 -4.48 -1.66
CA ALA A 10 4.12 -4.92 -0.27
C ALA A 10 3.01 -4.38 0.66
N LEU A 11 2.18 -3.43 0.20
CA LEU A 11 1.07 -2.92 0.99
C LEU A 11 0.13 -4.07 1.39
N ASN A 12 -0.37 -3.99 2.62
CA ASN A 12 -1.43 -4.87 3.08
C ASN A 12 -2.77 -4.36 2.53
N GLY A 13 -3.62 -5.21 1.95
CA GLY A 13 -4.95 -4.81 1.48
C GLY A 13 -5.79 -4.07 2.54
N LYS A 14 -5.52 -4.23 3.84
CA LYS A 14 -6.16 -3.47 4.93
C LYS A 14 -5.95 -1.95 4.89
N VAL A 15 -5.08 -1.44 4.01
CA VAL A 15 -4.91 0.02 3.80
C VAL A 15 -6.08 0.63 3.02
N PHE A 16 -6.81 -0.16 2.22
CA PHE A 16 -7.97 0.33 1.48
C PHE A 16 -9.23 0.13 2.32
N ASP A 17 -9.94 1.23 2.60
CA ASP A 17 -11.16 1.16 3.43
C ASP A 17 -12.29 0.45 2.69
N ASP A 18 -12.44 0.72 1.39
CA ASP A 18 -13.44 0.07 0.53
C ASP A 18 -13.01 -1.38 0.22
N PRO A 19 -13.82 -2.40 0.58
CA PRO A 19 -13.50 -3.80 0.31
C PRO A 19 -13.32 -4.11 -1.19
N ARG A 20 -13.97 -3.35 -2.09
CA ARG A 20 -13.82 -3.50 -3.54
C ARG A 20 -12.41 -3.12 -4.00
N HIS A 21 -11.86 -2.01 -3.47
CA HIS A 21 -10.47 -1.62 -3.73
C HIS A 21 -9.46 -2.62 -3.16
N ARG A 22 -9.76 -3.26 -2.02
CA ARG A 22 -8.93 -4.35 -1.48
C ARG A 22 -8.88 -5.53 -2.45
N ALA A 23 -10.05 -5.95 -2.94
CA ALA A 23 -10.15 -7.07 -3.87
C ALA A 23 -9.38 -6.79 -5.17
N ILE A 24 -9.47 -5.57 -5.71
CA ILE A 24 -8.69 -5.13 -6.88
C ILE A 24 -7.20 -5.13 -6.58
N HIS A 25 -6.76 -4.62 -5.42
CA HIS A 25 -5.35 -4.65 -5.03
C HIS A 25 -4.81 -6.09 -4.91
N GLU A 26 -5.58 -7.01 -4.33
CA GLU A 26 -5.19 -8.42 -4.29
C GLU A 26 -5.15 -9.06 -5.68
N ALA A 27 -6.06 -8.68 -6.58
CA ALA A 27 -5.98 -9.08 -8.00
C ALA A 27 -4.71 -8.55 -8.67
N MET A 28 -4.34 -7.28 -8.43
CA MET A 28 -3.08 -6.70 -8.92
C MET A 28 -1.85 -7.47 -8.44
N LYS A 29 -1.84 -7.90 -7.18
CA LYS A 29 -0.75 -8.71 -6.62
C LYS A 29 -0.68 -10.10 -7.26
N ARG A 30 -1.82 -10.77 -7.47
CA ARG A 30 -1.87 -12.05 -8.19
C ARG A 30 -1.40 -11.93 -9.64
N ALA A 31 -1.68 -10.80 -10.28
CA ALA A 31 -1.25 -10.49 -11.65
C ALA A 31 0.25 -10.15 -11.77
N GLY A 32 1.04 -10.24 -10.70
CA GLY A 32 2.49 -9.98 -10.69
C GLY A 32 2.89 -8.61 -10.12
N GLY A 33 1.94 -7.86 -9.55
CA GLY A 33 2.19 -6.55 -8.95
C GLY A 33 2.43 -5.45 -9.98
N VAL A 34 2.51 -4.21 -9.52
CA VAL A 34 2.75 -3.02 -10.37
C VAL A 34 4.11 -3.09 -11.06
N ARG A 35 5.08 -3.83 -10.48
CA ARG A 35 6.37 -4.10 -11.15
C ARG A 35 6.18 -4.70 -12.53
N ARG A 36 5.31 -5.70 -12.69
CA ARG A 36 5.06 -6.32 -14.00
C ARG A 36 4.45 -5.32 -14.98
N GLY A 37 3.57 -4.43 -14.53
CA GLY A 37 3.01 -3.37 -15.37
C GLY A 37 4.03 -2.37 -15.91
N ALA A 38 5.17 -2.20 -15.23
CA ALA A 38 6.28 -1.39 -15.73
C ALA A 38 7.07 -2.08 -16.86
N GLU A 39 7.02 -3.41 -16.95
CA GLU A 39 7.69 -4.22 -17.97
C GLU A 39 6.76 -4.51 -19.16
N ASP A 40 5.50 -4.84 -18.88
CA ASP A 40 4.45 -5.20 -19.84
C ASP A 40 3.12 -4.60 -19.40
N THR A 41 2.84 -3.38 -19.83
CA THR A 41 1.64 -2.65 -19.40
C THR A 41 0.34 -3.29 -19.89
N ALA A 42 0.30 -3.74 -21.15
CA ALA A 42 -0.91 -4.31 -21.74
C ALA A 42 -1.22 -5.70 -21.15
N GLY A 43 -0.24 -6.61 -21.14
CA GLY A 43 -0.43 -7.94 -20.58
C GLY A 43 -0.57 -7.94 -19.05
N TRP A 44 -0.10 -6.90 -18.36
CA TRP A 44 -0.42 -6.70 -16.95
C TRP A 44 -1.88 -6.28 -16.76
N ALA A 45 -2.39 -5.32 -17.53
CA ALA A 45 -3.79 -4.91 -17.43
C ALA A 45 -4.76 -6.08 -17.68
N ASP A 46 -4.47 -6.94 -18.66
CA ASP A 46 -5.25 -8.14 -18.94
C ASP A 46 -5.19 -9.14 -17.77
N ALA A 47 -4.00 -9.43 -17.24
CA ALA A 47 -3.87 -10.32 -16.10
C ALA A 47 -4.54 -9.79 -14.82
N VAL A 48 -4.55 -8.47 -14.61
CA VAL A 48 -5.31 -7.84 -13.51
C VAL A 48 -6.81 -8.08 -13.71
N ARG A 49 -7.31 -7.89 -14.94
CA ARG A 49 -8.71 -8.14 -15.27
C ARG A 49 -9.09 -9.61 -15.04
N GLU A 50 -8.27 -10.55 -15.51
CA GLU A 50 -8.47 -12.00 -15.30
C GLU A 50 -8.41 -12.40 -13.83
N SER A 51 -7.59 -11.72 -13.02
CA SER A 51 -7.47 -11.97 -11.58
C SER A 51 -8.54 -11.27 -10.73
N THR A 52 -9.36 -10.43 -11.34
CA THR A 52 -10.40 -9.64 -10.67
C THR A 52 -11.73 -10.40 -10.70
N PRO A 53 -12.48 -10.46 -9.59
CA PRO A 53 -13.84 -11.03 -9.61
C PRO A 53 -14.73 -10.34 -10.66
N ASP A 54 -15.53 -11.12 -11.40
CA ASP A 54 -16.36 -10.62 -12.51
C ASP A 54 -17.21 -9.40 -12.14
N GLU A 55 -17.76 -9.39 -10.92
CA GLU A 55 -18.57 -8.29 -10.37
C GLU A 55 -17.81 -6.96 -10.23
N LEU A 56 -16.47 -6.99 -10.20
CA LEU A 56 -15.61 -5.81 -10.06
C LEU A 56 -14.93 -5.40 -11.38
N VAL A 57 -15.06 -6.18 -12.45
CA VAL A 57 -14.50 -5.84 -13.78
C VAL A 57 -14.99 -4.48 -14.31
N PRO A 58 -16.28 -4.09 -14.14
CA PRO A 58 -16.74 -2.75 -14.49
C PRO A 58 -15.99 -1.65 -13.73
N LEU A 59 -15.75 -1.84 -12.42
CA LEU A 59 -15.03 -0.88 -11.58
C LEU A 59 -13.56 -0.75 -12.01
N VAL A 60 -12.89 -1.86 -12.35
CA VAL A 60 -11.52 -1.80 -12.90
C VAL A 60 -11.50 -0.99 -14.20
N SER A 61 -12.48 -1.20 -15.07
CA SER A 61 -12.58 -0.46 -16.34
C SER A 61 -12.82 1.04 -16.11
N GLU A 62 -13.70 1.40 -15.15
CA GLU A 62 -13.92 2.79 -14.74
C GLU A 62 -12.64 3.45 -14.21
N LEU A 63 -11.89 2.75 -13.34
CA LEU A 63 -10.63 3.24 -12.79
C LEU A 63 -9.56 3.48 -13.87
N THR A 64 -9.53 2.67 -14.93
CA THR A 64 -8.58 2.86 -16.05
C THR A 64 -8.90 4.07 -16.93
N MET A 65 -10.16 4.49 -16.98
CA MET A 65 -10.60 5.64 -17.79
C MET A 65 -10.61 6.95 -17.00
N SER A 66 -10.49 6.86 -15.67
CA SER A 66 -10.49 8.02 -14.79
C SER A 66 -9.25 8.89 -15.02
N SER A 67 -9.45 10.16 -15.39
CA SER A 67 -8.36 11.10 -15.59
C SER A 67 -7.63 11.36 -14.27
N LEU A 68 -6.30 11.24 -14.28
CA LEU A 68 -5.48 11.66 -13.15
C LEU A 68 -5.44 13.20 -13.06
N PRO A 69 -5.36 13.78 -11.86
CA PRO A 69 -5.19 15.22 -11.66
C PRO A 69 -3.74 15.66 -11.96
N ALA A 70 -3.23 15.27 -13.13
CA ALA A 70 -1.92 15.61 -13.65
C ALA A 70 -1.94 15.50 -15.18
N SER A 71 -1.40 16.51 -15.85
CA SER A 71 -1.44 16.64 -17.32
C SER A 71 -0.10 16.37 -18.01
N ASN A 72 0.97 16.07 -17.25
CA ASN A 72 2.29 15.76 -17.78
C ASN A 72 2.97 14.64 -16.97
N ALA A 73 4.02 14.05 -17.55
CA ALA A 73 4.72 12.91 -16.95
C ALA A 73 5.27 13.20 -15.54
N GLN A 74 5.82 14.39 -15.32
CA GLN A 74 6.36 14.79 -14.01
C GLN A 74 5.25 14.94 -12.95
N GLY A 75 4.09 15.49 -13.36
CA GLY A 75 2.90 15.61 -12.53
C GLY A 75 2.34 14.26 -12.14
N ILE A 76 2.29 13.31 -13.09
CA ILE A 76 1.86 11.93 -12.84
C ILE A 76 2.80 11.27 -11.83
N GLU A 77 4.13 11.37 -12.01
CA GLU A 77 5.10 10.81 -11.06
C GLU A 77 4.93 11.39 -9.65
N ARG A 78 4.77 12.72 -9.53
CA ARG A 78 4.56 13.40 -8.25
C ARG A 78 3.26 12.96 -7.59
N TYR A 79 2.18 12.89 -8.37
CA TYR A 79 0.86 12.47 -7.90
C TYR A 79 0.89 11.03 -7.39
N SER A 80 1.40 10.09 -8.21
CA SER A 80 1.49 8.68 -7.84
C SER A 80 2.37 8.49 -6.59
N ARG A 81 3.52 9.18 -6.49
CA ARG A 81 4.36 9.12 -5.30
C ARG A 81 3.64 9.62 -4.04
N GLY A 82 2.90 10.73 -4.14
CA GLY A 82 2.12 11.27 -3.03
C GLY A 82 1.02 10.32 -2.55
N ILE A 83 0.31 9.67 -3.49
CA ILE A 83 -0.70 8.66 -3.16
C ILE A 83 -0.07 7.47 -2.44
N VAL A 84 1.02 6.92 -2.96
CA VAL A 84 1.72 5.79 -2.34
C VAL A 84 2.23 6.16 -0.94
N ALA A 85 2.87 7.31 -0.78
CA ALA A 85 3.36 7.77 0.53
C ALA A 85 2.23 7.91 1.56
N ARG A 86 1.05 8.40 1.15
CA ARG A 86 -0.13 8.52 2.02
C ARG A 86 -0.71 7.15 2.40
N LEU A 87 -0.73 6.19 1.48
CA LEU A 87 -1.13 4.81 1.77
C LEU A 87 -0.17 4.16 2.77
N PHE A 88 1.13 4.43 2.65
CA PHE A 88 2.14 3.97 3.61
C PHE A 88 1.96 4.56 4.99
N ASP A 89 1.85 5.89 5.13
CA ASP A 89 1.62 6.51 6.44
C ASP A 89 0.36 5.94 7.11
N LYS A 90 -0.70 5.71 6.32
CA LYS A 90 -1.92 5.06 6.81
C LYS A 90 -1.66 3.64 7.32
N ASP A 91 -0.91 2.82 6.58
CA ASP A 91 -0.58 1.45 7.04
C ASP A 91 0.25 1.47 8.32
N MET A 92 1.19 2.40 8.42
CA MET A 92 2.05 2.54 9.59
C MET A 92 1.28 2.99 10.83
N VAL A 93 0.33 3.92 10.68
CA VAL A 93 -0.59 4.29 11.78
C VAL A 93 -1.39 3.06 12.24
N ARG A 94 -1.89 2.25 11.31
CA ARG A 94 -2.60 1.00 11.61
C ARG A 94 -1.71 0.01 12.35
N ILE A 95 -0.48 -0.22 11.90
CA ILE A 95 0.49 -1.13 12.53
C ILE A 95 0.85 -0.63 13.94
N SER A 96 1.10 0.66 14.10
CA SER A 96 1.36 1.28 15.42
C SER A 96 0.22 1.00 16.40
N GLY A 97 -1.04 1.19 15.97
CA GLY A 97 -2.21 0.88 16.78
C GLY A 97 -2.29 -0.60 17.20
N LEU A 98 -1.93 -1.52 16.30
CA LEU A 98 -1.88 -2.96 16.61
C LEU A 98 -0.76 -3.31 17.60
N LEU A 99 0.43 -2.73 17.43
CA LEU A 99 1.56 -2.92 18.34
C LEU A 99 1.24 -2.37 19.74
N HIS A 100 0.66 -1.18 19.84
CA HIS A 100 0.20 -0.62 21.12
C HIS A 100 -0.89 -1.46 21.77
N ALA A 101 -1.84 -2.00 21.00
CA ALA A 101 -2.87 -2.88 21.53
C ALA A 101 -2.28 -4.20 22.05
N ARG A 102 -1.27 -4.75 21.38
CA ARG A 102 -0.53 -5.95 21.83
C ARG A 102 0.29 -5.65 23.09
N LEU A 103 0.98 -4.53 23.14
CA LEU A 103 1.75 -4.08 24.30
C LEU A 103 0.86 -3.98 25.55
N ARG A 104 -0.34 -3.36 25.44
CA ARG A 104 -1.29 -3.27 26.56
C ARG A 104 -1.81 -4.61 27.09
N ARG A 105 -1.73 -5.69 26.29
CA ARG A 105 -2.16 -7.04 26.67
C ARG A 105 -1.00 -7.94 27.10
N THR A 106 0.24 -7.47 26.93
CA THR A 106 1.45 -8.23 27.30
C THR A 106 1.64 -8.14 28.81
N ASP A 107 2.02 -9.25 29.44
CA ASP A 107 2.34 -9.28 30.86
C ASP A 107 3.55 -8.36 31.12
N PRO A 108 3.47 -7.38 32.04
CA PRO A 108 4.59 -6.51 32.38
C PRO A 108 5.85 -7.24 32.87
N SER A 109 5.72 -8.47 33.37
CA SER A 109 6.85 -9.32 33.76
C SER A 109 7.56 -9.98 32.57
N ASP A 110 6.91 -10.08 31.40
CA ASP A 110 7.53 -10.48 30.15
C ASP A 110 8.30 -9.30 29.53
N THR A 111 9.47 -9.05 30.12
CA THR A 111 10.38 -7.97 29.73
C THR A 111 10.93 -8.15 28.31
N ALA A 112 11.10 -9.40 27.85
CA ALA A 112 11.62 -9.70 26.52
C ALA A 112 10.62 -9.27 25.43
N THR A 113 9.37 -9.72 25.53
CA THR A 113 8.32 -9.35 24.58
C THR A 113 8.02 -7.85 24.63
N THR A 114 8.00 -7.27 25.83
CA THR A 114 7.81 -5.82 26.01
C THR A 114 8.90 -5.02 25.31
N SER A 115 10.17 -5.40 25.48
CA SER A 115 11.31 -4.74 24.83
C SER A 115 11.23 -4.83 23.30
N GLU A 116 10.91 -6.01 22.77
CA GLU A 116 10.76 -6.22 21.32
C GLU A 116 9.67 -5.31 20.73
N LEU A 117 8.49 -5.24 21.37
CA LEU A 117 7.39 -4.40 20.89
C LEU A 117 7.73 -2.91 20.92
N LEU A 118 8.46 -2.45 21.94
CA LEU A 118 8.93 -1.07 22.01
C LEU A 118 9.95 -0.75 20.91
N GLN A 119 10.89 -1.66 20.64
CA GLN A 119 11.84 -1.51 19.53
C GLN A 119 11.13 -1.43 18.17
N GLN A 120 10.12 -2.28 17.94
CA GLN A 120 9.31 -2.23 16.73
C GLN A 120 8.56 -0.90 16.59
N LEU A 121 7.99 -0.37 17.68
CA LEU A 121 7.34 0.94 17.69
C LEU A 121 8.32 2.09 17.38
N THR A 122 9.53 2.07 17.95
CA THR A 122 10.56 3.08 17.65
C THR A 122 10.99 3.03 16.18
N LEU A 123 11.24 1.83 15.64
CA LEU A 123 11.61 1.67 14.23
C LEU A 123 10.50 2.20 13.30
N LEU A 124 9.25 1.89 13.63
CA LEU A 124 8.09 2.34 12.86
C LEU A 124 7.99 3.88 12.86
N GLU A 125 8.21 4.54 13.99
CA GLU A 125 8.17 6.01 14.05
C GLU A 125 9.32 6.65 13.25
N GLN A 126 10.53 6.09 13.30
CA GLN A 126 11.65 6.54 12.47
C GLN A 126 11.33 6.45 10.98
N GLN A 127 10.75 5.34 10.54
CA GLN A 127 10.31 5.16 9.16
C GLN A 127 9.22 6.18 8.77
N ARG A 128 8.30 6.55 9.67
CA ARG A 128 7.23 7.54 9.39
C ARG A 128 7.81 8.93 9.21
N VAL A 129 8.71 9.33 10.10
CA VAL A 129 9.40 10.62 10.00
C VAL A 129 10.18 10.71 8.69
N HIS A 130 10.86 9.64 8.30
CA HIS A 130 11.57 9.58 7.03
C HIS A 130 10.62 9.70 5.83
N LEU A 131 9.50 8.97 5.81
CA LEU A 131 8.50 9.04 4.73
C LEU A 131 7.90 10.44 4.58
N ARG A 132 7.68 11.15 5.68
CA ARG A 132 7.20 12.55 5.66
C ARG A 132 8.14 13.52 4.96
N GLN A 133 9.42 13.21 4.84
CA GLN A 133 10.37 14.04 4.09
C GLN A 133 10.20 13.91 2.56
N PHE A 134 9.53 12.86 2.09
CA PHE A 134 9.29 12.61 0.65
C PHE A 134 7.89 12.98 0.16
N MET A 135 7.00 13.38 1.08
CA MET A 135 5.66 13.88 0.79
C MET A 135 5.70 15.38 0.48
#